data_AF-A0A938NXI0-F1
#
_entry.id   AF-A0A938NXI0-F1
#
_cell.length_a   1.000
_cell.length_b   1.000
_cell.length_c   1.000
_cell.angle_alpha   90.00
_cell.angle_beta   90.00
_cell.angle_gamma   90.00
#
_symmetry.space_group_name_H-M   'P 1'
#
loop_
_entity.id
_entity.type
_entity.pdbx_description
1 polymer ?
#
loop_
_entity_poly.entity_id
_entity_poly.type
_entity_poly.pdbx_seq_one_letter_code
_entity_poly.pdbx_strand_id
1 'polypeptide(L)' 'MSSNFTHTVLGRTGIRVHRLGLSATYRPGKRAIYRAIDEGANFFFAFGVDTQMRSVLRDVFRSR' A
#
# COMPACT_ATOMS: atom_id res chain seq x y z
N MET A 1 -1.68 -12.88 21.50
CA MET A 1 -2.51 -12.81 20.28
C MET A 1 -1.61 -12.98 19.07
N SER A 2 -1.92 -13.91 18.15
CA SER A 2 -1.05 -14.19 17.01
C SER A 2 -1.08 -13.03 16.01
N SER A 3 0.03 -12.30 15.91
CA SER A 3 0.31 -11.30 14.85
C SER A 3 0.43 -11.92 13.45
N ASN A 4 0.00 -13.17 13.27
CA ASN A 4 0.30 -14.02 12.12
C ASN A 4 -0.74 -13.91 11.00
N PHE A 5 -1.99 -13.51 11.26
CA PHE A 5 -3.00 -13.42 10.20
C PHE A 5 -2.95 -12.09 9.41
N THR A 6 -2.51 -10.99 10.00
CA THR A 6 -2.52 -9.70 9.26
C THR A 6 -1.43 -9.61 8.20
N HIS A 7 -0.37 -10.40 8.31
CA HIS A 7 0.80 -10.32 7.43
C HIS A 7 1.21 -11.66 6.83
N THR A 8 1.76 -11.61 5.62
CA THR A 8 2.35 -12.75 4.91
C THR A 8 3.67 -12.36 4.23
N VAL A 9 4.37 -13.33 3.66
CA VAL A 9 5.49 -13.06 2.75
C VAL A 9 4.94 -12.95 1.32
N LEU A 10 5.38 -11.92 0.58
CA LEU A 10 5.00 -11.72 -0.81
C LEU A 10 5.71 -12.74 -1.71
N GLY A 11 5.04 -13.86 -1.99
CA GLY A 11 5.58 -14.92 -2.83
C GLY A 11 6.92 -15.44 -2.30
N ARG A 12 7.95 -15.47 -3.16
CA ARG A 12 9.32 -15.90 -2.81
C ARG A 12 10.28 -14.74 -2.50
N THR A 13 9.78 -13.51 -2.36
CA THR A 13 10.63 -12.32 -2.23
C THR A 13 11.23 -12.12 -0.84
N GLY A 14 10.69 -12.79 0.19
CA GLY A 14 11.04 -12.52 1.59
C GLY A 14 10.46 -11.21 2.15
N ILE A 15 9.81 -10.38 1.33
CA ILE A 15 9.21 -9.12 1.76
C ILE A 15 7.93 -9.41 2.54
N ARG A 16 7.87 -8.91 3.78
CA ARG A 16 6.68 -9.04 4.63
C ARG A 16 5.65 -7.97 4.25
N VAL A 17 4.45 -8.41 3.89
CA VAL A 17 3.33 -7.55 3.47
C VAL A 17 2.08 -7.81 4.30
N HIS A 18 1.19 -6.83 4.38
CA HIS A 18 -0.17 -7.03 4.84
C HIS A 18 -0.93 -7.95 3.87
N ARG A 19 -1.81 -8.82 4.40
CA ARG A 19 -2.69 -9.65 3.57
C ARG A 19 -3.77 -8.84 2.85
N LEU A 20 -4.13 -7.69 3.40
CA LEU A 20 -5.04 -6.74 2.76
C LEU A 20 -4.22 -5.76 1.91
N GLY A 21 -4.59 -5.64 0.63
CA GLY A 21 -4.06 -4.63 -0.27
C GLY A 21 -5.04 -3.48 -0.50
N LEU A 22 -4.53 -2.31 -0.83
CA LEU A 22 -5.34 -1.16 -1.25
C LEU A 22 -5.29 -0.98 -2.76
N SER A 23 -6.46 -1.01 -3.41
CA SER A 23 -6.63 -0.58 -4.80
C SER A 23 -7.08 0.87 -4.85
N ALA A 24 -6.38 1.69 -5.64
CA ALA A 24 -6.72 3.09 -5.87
C ALA A 24 -7.51 3.34 -7.16
N THR A 25 -7.89 2.29 -7.89
CA THR A 25 -8.51 2.40 -9.22
C THR A 25 -9.91 3.03 -9.16
N TYR A 26 -10.62 2.90 -8.03
CA TYR A 26 -11.90 3.60 -7.78
C TYR A 26 -11.73 5.04 -7.29
N ARG A 27 -10.52 5.61 -7.41
CA ARG A 27 -10.21 7.00 -7.06
C ARG A 27 -10.63 7.44 -5.65
N PRO A 28 -10.26 6.72 -4.57
CA PRO A 28 -10.60 7.10 -3.18
C PRO A 28 -10.02 8.44 -2.68
N GLY A 29 -9.20 9.14 -3.47
CA GLY A 29 -8.51 10.36 -3.08
C GLY A 29 -7.17 10.10 -2.37
N LYS A 30 -6.28 11.11 -2.41
CA LYS A 30 -4.96 11.03 -1.76
C LYS A 30 -5.04 10.82 -0.25
N ARG A 31 -6.00 11.49 0.41
CA ARG A 31 -6.18 11.42 1.87
C ARG A 31 -6.44 9.99 2.36
N ALA A 32 -7.24 9.21 1.63
CA ALA A 32 -7.51 7.82 1.97
C ALA A 32 -6.24 6.95 1.83
N ILE A 33 -5.43 7.21 0.80
CA ILE A 33 -4.18 6.47 0.57
C ILE A 33 -3.16 6.80 1.66
N TYR A 34 -2.99 8.08 2.01
CA TYR A 34 -2.17 8.49 3.16
C TYR A 34 -2.61 7.78 4.45
N ARG A 35 -3.92 7.80 4.75
CA ARG A 35 -4.44 7.14 5.95
C ARG A 35 -4.15 5.64 5.93
N ALA A 36 -4.30 4.96 4.80
CA ALA A 36 -4.00 3.54 4.72
C ALA A 36 -2.52 3.24 5.01
N ILE A 37 -1.61 4.08 4.53
CA ILE A 37 -0.18 3.98 4.84
C ILE A 37 0.06 4.19 6.33
N ASP A 38 -0.56 5.21 6.95
CA ASP A 38 -0.43 5.48 8.39
C ASP A 38 -0.91 4.31 9.26
N GLU A 39 -1.92 3.56 8.78
CA GLU A 39 -2.43 2.33 9.43
C GLU A 39 -1.56 1.09 9.13
N GLY A 40 -0.45 1.25 8.41
CA GLY A 40 0.54 0.21 8.13
C GLY A 40 0.35 -0.55 6.82
N ALA A 41 -0.64 -0.21 5.99
CA ALA A 41 -0.81 -0.86 4.70
C ALA A 41 0.46 -0.70 3.85
N ASN A 42 0.92 -1.79 3.24
CA ASN A 42 2.16 -1.82 2.47
C ASN A 42 2.07 -2.66 1.19
N PHE A 43 0.85 -3.03 0.80
CA PHE A 43 0.57 -3.72 -0.46
C PHE A 43 -0.44 -2.90 -1.26
N PHE A 44 -0.01 -2.35 -2.39
CA PHE A 44 -0.79 -1.38 -3.18
C PHE A 44 -0.97 -1.87 -4.61
N PHE A 45 -2.18 -1.69 -5.13
CA PHE A 45 -2.50 -1.90 -6.53
C PHE A 45 -2.90 -0.58 -7.19
N ALA A 46 -2.30 -0.30 -8.35
CA ALA A 46 -2.61 0.87 -9.15
C ALA A 46 -2.22 0.68 -10.62
N PHE A 47 -3.01 1.28 -11.51
CA PHE A 47 -2.67 1.48 -12.91
C PHE A 47 -1.85 2.76 -13.10
N GLY A 48 -1.22 2.90 -14.28
CA GLY A 48 -0.47 4.12 -14.63
C GLY A 48 -1.30 5.41 -14.57
N VAL A 49 -2.62 5.30 -14.76
CA VAL A 49 -3.61 6.39 -14.70
C VAL A 49 -4.07 6.75 -13.28
N ASP A 50 -3.71 5.97 -12.27
CA ASP A 50 -4.05 6.22 -10.87
C ASP A 50 -3.10 7.27 -10.28
N THR A 51 -3.19 8.50 -10.79
CA THR A 51 -2.30 9.62 -10.47
C THR A 51 -2.26 9.93 -8.98
N GLN A 52 -3.36 9.75 -8.27
CA GLN A 52 -3.42 9.90 -6.82
C GLN A 52 -2.51 8.92 -6.06
N MET A 53 -2.48 7.64 -6.46
CA MET A 53 -1.59 6.64 -5.84
C MET A 53 -0.16 6.94 -6.19
N ARG A 54 0.15 7.19 -7.48
CA ARG A 54 1.52 7.51 -7.91
C ARG A 54 2.06 8.76 -7.21
N SER A 55 1.24 9.80 -7.02
CA SER A 55 1.63 10.98 -6.26
C SER A 55 1.95 10.62 -4.81
N VAL A 56 1.04 9.95 -4.10
CA VAL A 56 1.24 9.62 -2.68
C VAL A 56 2.45 8.71 -2.49
N LEU A 57 2.63 7.69 -3.33
CA LEU A 57 3.80 6.81 -3.23
C LEU A 57 5.11 7.57 -3.49
N ARG A 58 5.13 8.56 -4.41
CA ARG A 58 6.30 9.43 -4.61
C ARG A 58 6.54 10.35 -3.42
N ASP A 59 5.49 10.83 -2.78
CA ASP A 59 5.59 11.72 -1.62
C ASP A 59 6.15 10.96 -0.41
N VAL A 60 5.69 9.72 -0.17
CA VAL A 60 6.02 8.91 1.02
C VAL A 60 7.30 8.09 0.83
N PHE A 61 7.47 7.42 -0.31
CA PHE A 61 8.58 6.49 -0.56
C PHE A 61 9.72 7.14 -1.35
N ARG A 62 9.82 8.46 -1.34
CA ARG A 62 11.02 9.16 -1.80
C ARG A 62 12.21 8.73 -0.94
N SER A 63 12.94 7.72 -1.39
CA SER A 63 14.26 7.39 -0.86
C SER A 63 15.27 8.46 -1.28
N ARG A 64 16.21 8.74 -0.36
CA ARG A 64 17.49 9.43 -0.61
C ARG A 64 18.20 8.92 -1.85
#